data_AF-A0A954I103-F1
#
_entry.id   AF-A0A954I103-F1
#
_cell.length_a   1.000
_cell.length_b   1.000
_cell.length_c   1.000
_cell.angle_alpha   90.00
_cell.angle_beta   90.00
_cell.angle_gamma   90.00
#
_symmetry.space_group_name_H-M   'P 1'
#
loop_
_entity.id
_entity.type
_entity.pdbx_description
1 polymer ?
#
loop_
_entity_poly.entity_id
_entity_poly.type
_entity_poly.pdbx_seq_one_letter_code
_entity_poly.pdbx_strand_id
1 'polypeptide(L)'
;MEKFSRVLAVAVAVLSVAFMGFAGVVSFGGPNWEAEARSLEGYTFSRSGGENPVWTATRAAGRVELNPKSPLLPEVLTAAIRDRTEEARKDRDRLAQEIPDLQKQSETLRAMQDQDVPALDRYFDTQSKRLADTHAQIATTSQQQEMLAAEVSKIEEQIESRREDVFRLELEYRVLEADVERTHQNVAVVEEQIRLLEDELDKAQRRKQELDQRGIPAVEKQYFPEATKAE
;
A
#
# COMPACT_ATOMS: atom_id res chain seq x y z
N MET A 1 -80.19 -51.71 -57.43
CA MET A 1 -80.02 -51.95 -55.98
C MET A 1 -78.99 -53.04 -55.65
N GLU A 2 -78.74 -54.06 -56.49
CA GLU A 2 -77.81 -55.14 -56.13
C GLU A 2 -76.31 -54.76 -56.05
N LYS A 3 -75.85 -53.78 -56.82
CA LYS A 3 -74.43 -53.40 -56.85
C LYS A 3 -73.97 -52.69 -55.57
N PHE A 4 -74.84 -51.86 -54.97
CA PHE A 4 -74.54 -51.18 -53.69
C PHE A 4 -74.48 -52.16 -52.52
N SER A 5 -75.37 -53.17 -52.50
CA SER A 5 -75.38 -54.22 -51.47
C SER A 5 -74.10 -55.08 -51.50
N ARG A 6 -73.59 -55.44 -52.70
CA ARG A 6 -72.32 -56.18 -52.81
C ARG A 6 -71.11 -55.35 -52.38
N VAL A 7 -71.04 -54.08 -52.76
CA VAL A 7 -69.93 -53.20 -52.35
C VAL A 7 -69.95 -52.98 -50.83
N LEU A 8 -71.14 -52.80 -50.24
CA LEU A 8 -71.28 -52.69 -48.79
C LEU A 8 -70.87 -54.00 -48.07
N ALA A 9 -71.27 -55.16 -48.59
CA ALA A 9 -70.91 -56.45 -48.00
C ALA A 9 -69.39 -56.72 -48.03
N VAL A 10 -68.73 -56.38 -49.14
CA VAL A 10 -67.26 -56.49 -49.25
C VAL A 10 -66.57 -55.50 -48.31
N ALA A 11 -67.04 -54.26 -48.22
CA ALA A 11 -66.47 -53.27 -47.31
C ALA A 11 -66.61 -53.71 -45.84
N VAL A 12 -67.78 -54.22 -45.44
CA VAL A 12 -68.02 -54.72 -44.07
C VAL A 12 -67.16 -55.95 -43.77
N ALA A 13 -66.99 -56.86 -44.73
CA ALA A 13 -66.12 -58.04 -44.55
C ALA A 13 -64.65 -57.63 -44.36
N VAL A 14 -64.14 -56.70 -45.18
CA VAL A 14 -62.77 -56.18 -45.05
C VAL A 14 -62.59 -55.45 -43.73
N LEU A 15 -63.56 -54.65 -43.31
CA LEU A 15 -63.51 -53.93 -42.03
C LEU A 15 -63.53 -54.89 -40.84
N SER A 16 -64.32 -55.95 -40.92
CA SER A 16 -64.41 -56.98 -39.87
C SER A 16 -63.11 -57.78 -39.76
N VAL A 17 -62.48 -58.13 -40.89
CA VAL A 17 -61.16 -58.78 -40.90
C VAL A 17 -60.08 -57.83 -40.37
N ALA A 18 -60.12 -56.54 -40.70
CA ALA A 18 -59.20 -55.55 -40.17
C ALA A 18 -59.38 -55.36 -38.65
N PHE A 19 -60.62 -55.30 -38.17
CA PHE A 19 -60.92 -55.23 -36.74
C PHE A 19 -60.51 -56.50 -36.00
N MET A 20 -60.67 -57.68 -36.62
CA MET A 20 -60.23 -58.95 -36.05
C MET A 20 -58.69 -59.05 -36.01
N GLY A 21 -58.00 -58.51 -37.03
CA GLY A 21 -56.54 -58.37 -37.02
C GLY A 21 -56.05 -57.41 -35.93
N PHE A 22 -56.68 -56.26 -35.77
CA PHE A 22 -56.34 -55.28 -34.72
C PHE A 22 -56.69 -55.80 -33.31
N ALA A 23 -57.85 -56.44 -33.14
CA ALA A 23 -58.23 -57.08 -31.89
C ALA A 23 -57.30 -58.25 -31.54
N GLY A 24 -56.86 -59.04 -32.54
CA GLY A 24 -55.87 -60.08 -32.35
C GLY A 24 -54.52 -59.52 -31.85
N VAL A 25 -54.04 -58.43 -32.45
CA VAL A 25 -52.79 -57.78 -32.03
C VAL A 25 -52.93 -57.13 -30.64
N VAL A 26 -54.04 -56.49 -30.32
CA VAL A 26 -54.26 -55.89 -28.99
C VAL A 26 -54.49 -56.97 -27.91
N SER A 27 -55.11 -58.10 -28.26
CA SER A 27 -55.39 -59.17 -27.32
C SER A 27 -54.19 -60.08 -27.04
N PHE A 28 -53.25 -60.20 -27.98
CA PHE A 28 -52.03 -61.02 -27.83
C PHE A 28 -50.73 -60.20 -27.69
N GLY A 29 -50.75 -58.90 -27.98
CA GLY A 29 -49.59 -58.00 -27.97
C GLY A 29 -49.71 -56.88 -26.96
N GLY A 30 -50.04 -57.20 -25.70
CA GLY A 30 -50.06 -56.22 -24.61
C GLY A 30 -48.74 -55.45 -24.48
N PRO A 31 -48.72 -54.29 -23.79
CA PRO A 31 -47.53 -53.47 -23.65
C PRO A 31 -46.33 -54.27 -23.14
N ASN A 32 -45.14 -54.03 -23.68
CA ASN A 32 -43.93 -54.71 -23.24
C ASN A 32 -43.44 -54.14 -21.89
N TRP A 33 -44.10 -54.57 -20.82
CA TRP A 33 -43.83 -54.13 -19.45
C TRP A 33 -42.41 -54.47 -18.97
N GLU A 34 -41.78 -55.50 -19.54
CA GLU A 34 -40.39 -55.84 -19.21
C GLU A 34 -39.41 -54.83 -19.81
N ALA A 35 -39.67 -54.32 -21.01
CA ALA A 35 -38.85 -53.25 -21.59
C ALA A 35 -38.98 -51.96 -20.79
N GLU A 36 -40.20 -51.63 -20.35
CA GLU A 36 -40.48 -50.44 -19.52
C GLU A 36 -39.88 -50.56 -18.10
N ALA A 37 -39.88 -51.76 -17.54
CA ALA A 37 -39.21 -52.02 -16.26
C ALA A 37 -37.68 -51.88 -16.36
N ARG A 38 -37.08 -52.22 -17.51
CA ARG A 38 -35.64 -52.06 -17.75
C ARG A 38 -35.23 -50.63 -18.06
N SER A 39 -36.14 -49.81 -18.59
CA SER A 39 -35.88 -48.39 -18.87
C SER A 39 -35.99 -47.50 -17.63
N LEU A 40 -36.64 -47.97 -16.56
CA LEU A 40 -36.79 -47.21 -15.32
C LEU A 40 -35.48 -47.19 -14.51
N GLU A 41 -34.66 -46.17 -14.77
CA GLU A 41 -33.42 -45.92 -14.03
C GLU A 41 -33.68 -45.72 -12.53
N GLY A 42 -32.79 -46.27 -11.70
CA GLY A 42 -32.85 -46.16 -10.24
C GLY A 42 -33.74 -47.20 -9.56
N TYR A 43 -34.35 -48.12 -10.31
CA TYR A 43 -35.18 -49.20 -9.78
C TYR A 43 -34.74 -50.55 -10.36
N THR A 44 -34.87 -51.59 -9.55
CA THR A 44 -34.57 -52.98 -9.94
C THR A 44 -35.78 -53.84 -9.67
N PHE A 45 -36.17 -54.65 -10.66
CA PHE A 45 -37.34 -55.51 -10.60
C PHE A 45 -36.90 -56.96 -10.47
N SER A 46 -37.44 -57.68 -9.48
CA SER A 46 -37.13 -59.10 -9.25
C SER A 46 -38.40 -59.91 -9.04
N ARG A 47 -38.39 -61.18 -9.46
CA ARG A 47 -39.50 -62.12 -9.32
C ARG A 47 -39.11 -63.23 -8.35
N SER A 48 -39.94 -63.46 -7.32
CA SER A 48 -39.71 -64.57 -6.39
C SER A 48 -39.98 -65.93 -7.05
N GLY A 49 -39.18 -66.95 -6.68
CA GLY A 49 -39.41 -68.35 -7.05
C GLY A 49 -40.27 -69.07 -6.02
N GLY A 50 -41.15 -69.97 -6.46
CA GLY A 50 -42.02 -70.77 -5.59
C GLY A 50 -43.42 -71.02 -6.17
N GLU A 51 -44.30 -71.62 -5.37
CA GLU A 51 -45.68 -72.02 -5.73
C GLU A 51 -46.60 -70.81 -6.03
N ASN A 52 -46.23 -69.61 -5.58
CA ASN A 52 -46.88 -68.32 -5.90
C ASN A 52 -45.81 -67.25 -6.23
N PRO A 53 -45.39 -67.09 -7.51
CA PRO A 53 -44.36 -66.13 -7.88
C PRO A 53 -44.89 -64.69 -7.87
N VAL A 54 -44.15 -63.78 -7.24
CA VAL A 54 -44.54 -62.38 -7.03
C VAL A 54 -43.42 -61.46 -7.50
N TRP A 55 -43.77 -60.38 -8.21
CA TRP A 55 -42.84 -59.32 -8.59
C TRP A 55 -42.64 -58.33 -7.45
N THR A 56 -41.42 -57.81 -7.35
CA THR A 56 -41.01 -56.79 -6.38
C THR A 56 -40.14 -55.75 -7.08
N ALA A 57 -40.29 -54.48 -6.69
CA ALA A 57 -39.43 -53.38 -7.11
C ALA A 57 -38.59 -52.93 -5.92
N THR A 58 -37.29 -52.78 -6.14
CA THR A 58 -36.35 -52.23 -5.15
C THR A 58 -35.75 -50.96 -5.72
N ARG A 59 -35.85 -49.86 -4.97
CA ARG A 59 -35.20 -48.61 -5.32
C ARG A 59 -33.70 -48.71 -5.03
N ALA A 60 -32.87 -48.32 -5.98
CA ALA A 60 -31.40 -48.34 -5.85
C ALA A 60 -30.90 -47.37 -4.76
N ALA A 61 -31.53 -46.19 -4.66
CA ALA A 61 -31.29 -45.25 -3.57
C ALA A 61 -31.93 -45.79 -2.27
N GLY A 62 -31.09 -46.26 -1.34
CA GLY A 62 -31.52 -46.72 -0.02
C GLY A 62 -32.00 -48.19 0.07
N ARG A 63 -32.00 -48.95 -1.04
CA ARG A 63 -32.46 -50.36 -1.10
C ARG A 63 -33.83 -50.58 -0.45
N VAL A 64 -34.76 -49.66 -0.70
CA VAL A 64 -36.12 -49.76 -0.17
C VAL A 64 -36.95 -50.64 -1.09
N GLU A 65 -37.49 -51.72 -0.55
CA GLU A 65 -38.51 -52.53 -1.24
C GLU A 65 -39.83 -51.77 -1.27
N LEU A 66 -40.42 -51.66 -2.46
CA LEU A 66 -41.71 -50.99 -2.66
C LEU A 66 -42.86 -51.97 -2.48
N ASN A 67 -43.97 -51.47 -1.93
CA ASN A 67 -45.26 -52.14 -1.90
C ASN A 67 -46.18 -51.55 -2.99
N PRO A 68 -47.04 -52.35 -3.63
CA PRO A 68 -47.37 -53.75 -3.36
C PRO A 68 -46.42 -54.78 -4.00
N LYS A 69 -46.36 -55.98 -3.42
CA LYS A 69 -45.80 -57.18 -4.07
C LYS A 69 -46.94 -57.83 -4.86
N SER A 70 -46.82 -57.93 -6.18
CA SER A 70 -47.92 -58.43 -7.04
C SER A 70 -47.47 -59.52 -8.01
N PRO A 71 -48.32 -60.52 -8.33
CA PRO A 71 -48.07 -61.47 -9.42
C PRO A 71 -47.91 -60.79 -10.79
N LEU A 72 -48.37 -59.54 -10.93
CA LEU A 72 -48.36 -58.76 -12.17
C LEU A 72 -47.25 -57.69 -12.12
N LEU A 73 -46.28 -57.77 -13.05
CA LEU A 73 -45.24 -56.76 -13.24
C LEU A 73 -45.78 -55.32 -13.41
N PRO A 74 -46.89 -55.07 -14.14
CA PRO A 74 -47.43 -53.71 -14.30
C PRO A 74 -47.80 -53.01 -12.98
N GLU A 75 -48.29 -53.76 -12.00
CA GLU A 75 -48.69 -53.19 -10.70
C GLU A 75 -47.46 -52.73 -9.90
N VAL A 76 -46.37 -53.49 -9.97
CA VAL A 76 -45.10 -53.17 -9.32
C VAL A 76 -44.37 -52.04 -10.04
N LEU A 77 -44.42 -52.02 -11.37
CA LEU A 77 -43.86 -50.96 -12.20
C LEU A 77 -44.59 -49.62 -12.00
N THR A 78 -45.92 -49.63 -11.95
CA THR A 78 -46.71 -48.43 -11.67
C THR A 78 -46.45 -47.89 -10.26
N ALA A 79 -46.22 -48.77 -9.28
CA ALA A 79 -45.78 -48.34 -7.94
C ALA A 79 -44.41 -47.66 -7.97
N ALA A 80 -43.44 -48.19 -8.72
CA ALA A 80 -42.12 -47.58 -8.88
C ALA A 80 -42.17 -46.23 -9.63
N ILE A 81 -42.98 -46.10 -10.67
CA ILE A 81 -43.20 -44.84 -11.39
C ILE A 81 -43.84 -43.80 -10.48
N ARG A 82 -44.85 -44.21 -9.68
CA ARG A 82 -45.52 -43.34 -8.73
C ARG A 82 -44.55 -42.83 -7.67
N ASP A 83 -43.76 -43.72 -7.11
CA ASP A 83 -42.72 -43.42 -6.13
C ASP A 83 -41.71 -42.39 -6.66
N ARG A 84 -41.14 -42.61 -7.85
CA ARG A 84 -40.25 -41.65 -8.51
C ARG A 84 -40.91 -40.30 -8.75
N THR A 85 -42.19 -40.30 -9.13
CA THR A 85 -42.95 -39.07 -9.37
C THR A 85 -43.21 -38.31 -8.06
N GLU A 86 -43.45 -39.02 -6.96
CA GLU A 86 -43.62 -38.42 -5.63
C GLU A 86 -42.30 -37.82 -5.12
N GLU A 87 -41.16 -38.48 -5.34
CA GLU A 87 -39.84 -37.90 -4.99
C GLU A 87 -39.53 -36.66 -5.82
N ALA A 88 -39.71 -36.74 -7.14
CA ALA A 88 -39.49 -35.60 -8.02
C ALA A 88 -40.40 -34.41 -7.65
N ARG A 89 -41.64 -34.68 -7.20
CA ARG A 89 -42.55 -33.64 -6.68
C ARG A 89 -42.02 -33.05 -5.38
N LYS A 90 -41.60 -33.87 -4.42
CA LYS A 90 -41.02 -33.39 -3.15
C LYS A 90 -39.78 -32.53 -3.37
N ASP A 91 -38.88 -32.96 -4.25
CA ASP A 91 -37.68 -32.19 -4.60
C ASP A 91 -38.05 -30.87 -5.28
N ARG A 92 -39.00 -30.89 -6.22
CA ARG A 92 -39.51 -29.68 -6.86
C ARG A 92 -40.12 -28.72 -5.84
N ASP A 93 -40.93 -29.23 -4.91
CA ASP A 93 -41.60 -28.42 -3.91
C ASP A 93 -40.60 -27.83 -2.91
N ARG A 94 -39.58 -28.61 -2.49
CA ARG A 94 -38.47 -28.11 -1.68
C ARG A 94 -37.71 -27.00 -2.40
N LEU A 95 -37.29 -27.24 -3.64
CA LEU A 95 -36.55 -26.25 -4.43
C LEU A 95 -37.39 -25.00 -4.67
N ALA A 96 -38.70 -25.15 -4.92
CA ALA A 96 -39.62 -24.03 -5.09
C ALA A 96 -39.74 -23.17 -3.83
N GLN A 97 -39.56 -23.76 -2.64
CA GLN A 97 -39.51 -23.02 -1.37
C GLN A 97 -38.15 -22.35 -1.12
N GLU A 98 -37.05 -22.95 -1.55
CA GLU A 98 -35.69 -22.41 -1.35
C GLU A 98 -35.32 -21.27 -2.32
N ILE A 99 -35.80 -21.33 -3.56
CA ILE A 99 -35.56 -20.31 -4.59
C ILE A 99 -35.84 -18.87 -4.12
N PRO A 100 -37.00 -18.54 -3.53
CA PRO A 100 -37.29 -17.16 -3.13
C PRO A 100 -36.34 -16.65 -2.04
N ASP A 101 -35.94 -17.50 -1.10
CA ASP A 101 -35.00 -17.11 -0.04
C ASP A 101 -33.61 -16.83 -0.62
N LEU A 102 -33.14 -17.66 -1.54
CA LEU A 102 -31.87 -17.44 -2.24
C LEU A 102 -31.91 -16.19 -3.14
N GLN A 103 -33.04 -15.92 -3.81
CA GLN A 103 -33.24 -14.69 -4.58
C GLN A 103 -33.14 -13.46 -3.68
N LYS A 104 -33.81 -13.47 -2.53
CA LYS A 104 -33.77 -12.38 -1.55
C LYS A 104 -32.36 -12.16 -1.00
N GLN A 105 -31.63 -13.23 -0.72
CA GLN A 105 -30.22 -13.14 -0.30
C GLN A 105 -29.36 -12.51 -1.40
N SER A 106 -29.52 -12.95 -2.65
CA SER A 106 -28.78 -12.37 -3.78
C SER A 106 -29.09 -10.89 -3.99
N GLU A 107 -30.35 -10.47 -3.85
CA GLU A 107 -30.74 -9.07 -3.96
C GLU A 107 -30.14 -8.23 -2.83
N THR A 108 -30.15 -8.74 -1.61
CA THR A 108 -29.54 -8.08 -0.45
C THR A 108 -28.04 -7.88 -0.65
N LEU A 109 -27.34 -8.92 -1.10
CA LEU A 109 -25.90 -8.84 -1.38
C LEU A 109 -25.57 -7.86 -2.50
N ARG A 110 -26.38 -7.82 -3.57
CA ARG A 110 -26.23 -6.84 -4.64
C ARG A 110 -26.42 -5.41 -4.13
N ALA A 111 -27.46 -5.18 -3.33
CA ALA A 111 -27.72 -3.87 -2.75
C ALA A 111 -26.57 -3.40 -1.82
N MET A 112 -25.97 -4.33 -1.06
CA MET A 112 -24.77 -4.03 -0.26
C MET A 112 -23.58 -3.70 -1.17
N GLN A 113 -23.33 -4.50 -2.21
CA GLN A 113 -22.24 -4.27 -3.16
C GLN A 113 -22.36 -2.92 -3.86
N ASP A 114 -23.56 -2.52 -4.27
CA ASP A 114 -23.83 -1.23 -4.92
C ASP A 114 -23.51 -0.04 -4.01
N GLN A 115 -23.54 -0.23 -2.68
CA GLN A 115 -23.18 0.79 -1.70
C GLN A 115 -21.70 0.74 -1.31
N ASP A 116 -21.15 -0.46 -1.14
CA ASP A 116 -19.80 -0.67 -0.62
C ASP A 116 -18.73 -0.31 -1.65
N VAL A 117 -18.91 -0.68 -2.92
CA VAL A 117 -17.95 -0.37 -3.99
C VAL A 117 -17.66 1.14 -4.09
N PRO A 118 -18.66 2.03 -4.25
CA PRO A 118 -18.38 3.47 -4.32
C PRO A 118 -17.89 4.05 -2.99
N ALA A 119 -18.24 3.46 -1.85
CA ALA A 119 -17.71 3.89 -0.56
C ALA A 119 -16.21 3.57 -0.45
N LEU A 120 -15.79 2.38 -0.89
CA LEU A 120 -14.39 1.97 -0.96
C LEU A 120 -13.60 2.82 -1.95
N ASP A 121 -14.17 3.16 -3.11
CA ASP A 121 -13.52 4.06 -4.08
C ASP A 121 -13.25 5.44 -3.47
N ARG A 122 -14.25 6.04 -2.80
CA ARG A 122 -14.07 7.33 -2.10
C ARG A 122 -13.03 7.24 -0.99
N TYR A 123 -13.02 6.13 -0.25
CA TYR A 123 -12.03 5.89 0.78
C TYR A 123 -10.62 5.82 0.18
N PHE A 124 -10.44 5.06 -0.89
CA PHE A 124 -9.18 4.93 -1.61
C PHE A 124 -8.69 6.28 -2.16
N ASP A 125 -9.57 7.07 -2.79
CA ASP A 125 -9.25 8.41 -3.27
C ASP A 125 -8.80 9.34 -2.14
N THR A 126 -9.47 9.26 -1.00
CA THR A 126 -9.13 10.07 0.18
C THR A 126 -7.76 9.67 0.74
N GLN A 127 -7.48 8.38 0.86
CA GLN A 127 -6.17 7.92 1.34
C GLN A 127 -5.06 8.26 0.36
N SER A 128 -5.30 8.14 -0.95
CA SER A 128 -4.33 8.49 -1.98
C SER A 128 -3.97 9.98 -1.94
N LYS A 129 -4.96 10.85 -1.78
CA LYS A 129 -4.73 12.29 -1.60
C LYS A 129 -3.93 12.59 -0.33
N ARG A 130 -4.31 12.01 0.80
CA ARG A 130 -3.58 12.16 2.07
C ARG A 130 -2.12 11.72 1.96
N LEU A 131 -1.86 10.62 1.27
CA LEU A 131 -0.50 10.12 1.04
C LEU A 131 0.31 11.11 0.19
N ALA A 132 -0.28 11.63 -0.90
CA ALA A 132 0.35 12.63 -1.75
C ALA A 132 0.67 13.92 -0.97
N ASP A 133 -0.27 14.43 -0.17
CA ASP A 133 -0.08 15.61 0.66
C ASP A 133 1.03 15.38 1.70
N THR A 134 1.06 14.21 2.34
CA THR A 134 2.10 13.84 3.31
C THR A 134 3.47 13.79 2.66
N HIS A 135 3.59 13.20 1.46
CA HIS A 135 4.84 13.21 0.71
C HIS A 135 5.31 14.62 0.35
N ALA A 136 4.39 15.50 -0.06
CA ALA A 136 4.73 16.90 -0.34
C ALA A 136 5.22 17.65 0.92
N GLN A 137 4.61 17.40 2.07
CA GLN A 137 5.05 17.95 3.36
C GLN A 137 6.43 17.45 3.77
N ILE A 138 6.71 16.15 3.59
CA ILE A 138 8.02 15.55 3.86
C ILE A 138 9.09 16.19 2.97
N ALA A 139 8.83 16.33 1.67
CA ALA A 139 9.77 16.94 0.74
C ALA A 139 10.08 18.40 1.12
N THR A 140 9.04 19.18 1.43
CA THR A 140 9.19 20.58 1.85
C THR A 140 10.00 20.69 3.15
N THR A 141 9.69 19.84 4.14
CA THR A 141 10.39 19.84 5.42
C THR A 141 11.86 19.41 5.26
N SER A 142 12.13 18.44 4.39
CA SER A 142 13.50 18.00 4.10
C SER A 142 14.33 19.13 3.48
N GLN A 143 13.75 19.86 2.53
CA GLN A 143 14.41 21.03 1.93
C GLN A 143 14.69 22.12 2.97
N GLN A 144 13.75 22.37 3.90
CA GLN A 144 13.97 23.31 5.00
C GLN A 144 15.11 22.86 5.93
N GLN A 145 15.21 21.56 6.21
CA GLN A 145 16.31 21.01 7.02
C GLN A 145 17.67 21.20 6.34
N GLU A 146 17.77 20.97 5.03
CA GLU A 146 19.00 21.20 4.28
C GLU A 146 19.42 22.69 4.30
N MET A 147 18.46 23.60 4.11
CA MET A 147 18.72 25.03 4.20
C MET A 147 19.20 25.46 5.59
N LEU A 148 18.55 24.95 6.64
CA LEU A 148 18.94 25.25 8.01
C LEU A 148 20.32 24.69 8.34
N ALA A 149 20.64 23.48 7.88
CA ALA A 149 21.96 22.88 8.06
C ALA A 149 23.08 23.70 7.37
N ALA A 150 22.81 24.22 6.18
CA ALA A 150 23.72 25.13 5.49
C ALA A 150 23.91 26.46 6.24
N GLU A 151 22.83 27.02 6.78
CA GLU A 151 22.89 28.24 7.59
C GLU A 151 23.69 28.04 8.88
N VAL A 152 23.47 26.93 9.59
CA VAL A 152 24.25 26.56 10.79
C VAL A 152 25.73 26.46 10.45
N SER A 153 26.09 25.76 9.36
CA SER A 153 27.49 25.62 8.94
C SER A 153 28.16 26.99 8.69
N LYS A 154 27.43 27.92 8.07
CA LYS A 154 27.91 29.28 7.83
C LYS A 154 28.09 30.08 9.12
N ILE A 155 27.19 29.92 10.09
CA ILE A 155 27.31 30.56 11.40
C ILE A 155 28.52 30.01 12.15
N GLU A 156 28.76 28.69 12.10
CA GLU A 156 29.93 28.06 12.72
C GLU A 156 31.24 28.61 12.13
N GLU A 157 31.33 28.74 10.80
CA GLU A 157 32.49 29.36 10.12
C GLU A 157 32.70 30.82 10.58
N GLN A 158 31.62 31.59 10.69
CA GLN A 158 31.70 32.97 11.20
C GLN A 158 32.13 33.05 12.66
N ILE A 159 31.70 32.11 13.50
CA ILE A 159 32.13 32.04 14.90
C ILE A 159 33.63 31.76 14.97
N GLU A 160 34.13 30.83 14.16
CA GLU A 160 35.55 30.49 14.15
C GLU A 160 36.40 31.66 13.67
N SER A 161 36.02 32.31 12.56
CA SER A 161 36.70 33.52 12.08
C SER A 161 36.71 34.63 13.13
N ARG A 162 35.60 34.83 13.87
CA ARG A 162 35.57 35.81 14.97
C ARG A 162 36.46 35.43 16.14
N ARG A 163 36.59 34.14 16.45
CA ARG A 163 37.52 33.66 17.50
C ARG A 163 38.96 33.95 17.12
N GLU A 164 39.34 33.66 15.88
CA GLU A 164 40.66 33.99 15.35
C GLU A 164 40.95 35.49 15.42
N ASP A 165 39.98 36.33 15.03
CA ASP A 165 40.10 37.79 15.12
C ASP A 165 40.28 38.27 16.56
N VAL A 166 39.53 37.72 17.52
CA VAL A 166 39.68 38.05 18.95
C VAL A 166 41.08 37.69 19.44
N PHE A 167 41.58 36.49 19.13
CA PHE A 167 42.93 36.09 19.52
C PHE A 167 44.01 36.98 18.91
N ARG A 168 43.87 37.36 17.64
CA ARG A 168 44.78 38.31 16.98
C ARG A 168 44.77 39.67 17.68
N LEU A 169 43.58 40.22 17.93
CA LEU A 169 43.43 41.53 18.58
C LEU A 169 43.95 41.52 20.02
N GLU A 170 43.76 40.44 20.78
CA GLU A 170 44.33 40.28 22.12
C GLU A 170 45.87 40.27 22.11
N LEU A 171 46.47 39.68 21.07
CA LEU A 171 47.92 39.69 20.89
C LEU A 171 48.42 41.10 20.53
N GLU A 172 47.77 41.75 19.55
CA GLU A 172 48.09 43.13 19.15
C GLU A 172 47.95 44.10 20.33
N TYR A 173 46.91 43.95 21.14
CA TYR A 173 46.72 44.76 22.36
C TYR A 173 47.87 44.59 23.36
N ARG A 174 48.29 43.34 23.62
CA ARG A 174 49.43 43.06 24.51
C ARG A 174 50.74 43.65 24.01
N VAL A 175 50.98 43.62 22.70
CA VAL A 175 52.15 44.25 22.09
C VAL A 175 52.09 45.77 22.28
N LEU A 176 50.94 46.38 22.03
CA LEU A 176 50.75 47.83 22.19
C LEU A 176 50.95 48.27 23.64
N GLU A 177 50.44 47.51 24.61
CA GLU A 177 50.64 47.77 26.03
C GLU A 177 52.14 47.78 26.40
N ALA A 178 52.89 46.78 25.93
CA ALA A 178 54.35 46.73 26.13
C ALA A 178 55.09 47.90 25.44
N ASP A 179 54.67 48.30 24.24
CA ASP A 179 55.25 49.45 23.52
C ASP A 179 54.98 50.77 24.24
N VAL A 180 53.80 50.94 24.83
CA VAL A 180 53.46 52.10 25.66
C VAL A 180 54.38 52.18 26.87
N GLU A 181 54.58 51.07 27.60
CA GLU A 181 55.51 51.02 28.74
C GLU A 181 56.95 51.36 28.33
N ARG A 182 57.42 50.79 27.21
CA ARG A 182 58.76 51.08 26.67
C ARG A 182 58.91 52.54 26.28
N THR A 183 57.88 53.13 25.69
CA THR A 183 57.88 54.56 25.33
C THR A 183 57.94 55.43 26.57
N HIS A 184 57.19 55.09 27.63
CA HIS A 184 57.28 55.79 28.91
C HIS A 184 58.69 55.74 29.52
N GLN A 185 59.34 54.59 29.48
CA GLN A 185 60.73 54.45 29.94
C GLN A 185 61.69 55.31 29.11
N ASN A 186 61.55 55.31 27.77
CA ASN A 186 62.38 56.13 26.89
C ASN A 186 62.21 57.63 27.17
N VAL A 187 60.97 58.10 27.39
CA VAL A 187 60.70 59.49 27.76
C VAL A 187 61.41 59.84 29.06
N ALA A 188 61.29 59.02 30.10
CA ALA A 188 61.96 59.25 31.38
C ALA A 188 63.49 59.33 31.24
N VAL A 189 64.09 58.48 30.40
CA VAL A 189 65.54 58.52 30.10
C VAL A 189 65.92 59.81 29.37
N VAL A 190 65.15 60.22 28.36
CA VAL A 190 65.42 61.45 27.60
C VAL A 190 65.27 62.69 28.50
N GLU A 191 64.26 62.74 29.36
CA GLU A 191 64.07 63.83 30.33
C GLU A 191 65.25 63.95 31.29
N GLU A 192 65.79 62.82 31.78
CA GLU A 192 66.98 62.82 32.62
C GLU A 192 68.22 63.30 31.84
N GLN A 193 68.38 62.88 30.59
CA GLN A 193 69.47 63.36 29.72
C GLN A 193 69.39 64.87 29.45
N ILE A 194 68.19 65.41 29.24
CA ILE A 194 67.97 66.85 29.08
C ILE A 194 68.41 67.59 30.35
N ARG A 195 67.98 67.13 31.54
CA ARG A 195 68.38 67.73 32.81
C ARG A 195 69.90 67.73 33.01
N LEU A 196 70.57 66.62 32.69
CA LEU A 196 72.03 66.54 32.77
C LEU A 196 72.72 67.52 31.81
N LEU A 197 72.23 67.64 30.57
CA LEU A 197 72.78 68.57 29.58
C LEU A 197 72.54 70.04 29.99
N GLU A 198 71.39 70.37 30.56
CA GLU A 198 71.09 71.69 31.11
C GLU A 198 72.07 72.03 32.25
N ASP A 199 72.30 71.10 33.17
CA ASP A 199 73.28 71.25 34.25
C ASP A 199 74.71 71.46 33.74
N GLU A 200 75.11 70.72 32.71
CA GLU A 200 76.42 70.87 32.05
C GLU A 200 76.54 72.22 31.33
N LEU A 201 75.48 72.66 30.65
CA LEU A 201 75.41 73.96 29.99
C LEU A 201 75.55 75.09 31.02
N ASP A 202 74.83 75.02 32.14
CA ASP A 202 74.91 75.99 33.23
C ASP A 202 76.31 76.04 33.84
N LYS A 203 76.96 74.88 34.02
CA LYS A 203 78.36 74.81 34.48
C LYS A 203 79.32 75.43 33.46
N ALA A 204 79.10 75.19 32.16
CA ALA A 204 79.92 75.77 31.10
C ALA A 204 79.73 77.28 30.99
N GLN A 205 78.50 77.78 31.11
CA GLN A 205 78.18 79.21 31.14
C GLN A 205 78.79 79.91 32.34
N ARG A 206 78.69 79.32 33.54
CA ARG A 206 79.37 79.84 34.75
C ARG A 206 80.89 79.92 34.55
N ARG A 207 81.52 78.86 34.03
CA ARG A 207 82.95 78.89 33.69
C ARG A 207 83.30 79.98 32.70
N LYS A 208 82.47 80.21 31.67
CA LYS A 208 82.68 81.29 30.71
C LYS A 208 82.62 82.66 31.39
N GLN A 209 81.61 82.91 32.23
CA GLN A 209 81.48 84.16 32.98
C GLN A 209 82.67 84.38 33.93
N GLU A 210 83.16 83.33 34.60
CA GLU A 210 84.36 83.40 35.44
C GLU A 210 85.62 83.73 34.64
N LEU A 211 85.76 83.19 33.42
CA LEU A 211 86.88 83.49 32.53
C LEU A 211 86.82 84.93 32.00
N ASP A 212 85.63 85.40 31.63
CA ASP A 212 85.39 86.77 31.17
C ASP A 212 85.67 87.80 32.29
N GLN A 213 85.31 87.49 33.55
CA GLN A 213 85.61 88.33 34.73
C GLN A 213 87.09 88.33 35.13
N ARG A 214 87.82 87.25 34.84
CA ARG A 214 89.26 87.13 35.10
C ARG A 214 90.15 87.76 34.01
N GLY A 215 89.58 88.33 32.95
CA GLY A 215 90.31 89.08 31.93
C GLY A 215 91.24 88.23 31.06
N ILE A 216 90.92 86.95 30.83
CA ILE A 216 91.68 86.07 29.93
C ILE A 216 90.89 85.95 28.62
N PRO A 217 91.43 86.37 27.45
CA PRO A 217 90.68 86.30 26.20
C PRO A 217 90.41 84.86 25.78
N ALA A 218 89.22 84.64 25.19
CA ALA A 218 88.75 83.34 24.73
C ALA A 218 89.78 82.68 23.79
N VAL A 219 90.22 81.47 24.13
CA VAL A 219 90.99 80.64 23.21
C VAL A 219 90.03 80.10 22.16
N GLU A 220 90.05 80.71 20.99
CA GLU A 220 89.50 80.18 19.76
C GLU A 220 90.17 78.82 19.48
N LYS A 221 89.48 77.72 19.81
CA LYS A 221 89.83 76.40 19.30
C LYS A 221 88.85 76.02 18.22
N GLN A 222 89.24 76.29 16.98
CA GLN A 222 88.83 75.50 15.83
C GLN A 222 89.09 74.02 16.12
N TYR A 223 88.03 73.24 16.29
CA TYR A 223 88.06 71.80 16.08
C TYR A 223 86.76 71.41 15.37
N PHE A 224 86.74 71.65 14.06
CA PHE A 224 85.98 70.83 13.12
C PHE A 224 86.99 69.89 12.46
N PRO A 225 86.92 68.57 12.66
CA PRO A 225 87.26 67.65 11.59
C PRO A 225 86.04 67.57 10.66
N GLU A 226 86.29 67.90 9.40
CA GLU A 226 85.35 67.75 8.30
C GLU A 226 84.78 66.33 8.23
N ALA A 227 83.53 66.26 7.76
CA ALA A 227 82.84 65.05 7.40
C ALA A 227 83.69 64.16 6.49
N THR A 228 83.96 62.93 6.92
CA THR A 228 84.30 61.84 6.01
C THR A 228 83.00 61.13 5.63
N LYS A 229 82.52 61.42 4.41
CA LYS A 229 81.62 60.53 3.69
C LYS A 229 82.36 59.21 3.45
N ALA A 230 81.80 58.10 3.90
CA ALA A 230 82.14 56.78 3.41
C ALA A 230 80.94 56.28 2.59
N GLU A 231 81.27 55.81 1.39
CA GLU A 231 80.39 55.22 0.35
C GLU A 231 79.63 53.97 0.82
#